data_AF-A0A957U6F0-F1
#
_entry.id   AF-A0A957U6F0-F1
#
_cell.length_a   1.000
_cell.length_b   1.000
_cell.length_c   1.000
_cell.angle_alpha   90.00
_cell.angle_beta   90.00
_cell.angle_gamma   90.00
#
_symmetry.space_group_name_H-M   'P 1'
#
loop_
_entity.id
_entity.type
_entity.pdbx_description
1 polymer ?
#
loop_
_entity_poly.entity_id
_entity_poly.type
_entity_poly.pdbx_seq_one_letter_code
_entity_poly.pdbx_strand_id
1 'polypeptide(L)' 'CIGIIMDPECGQWTWRPAPTFDQQMHYIHTGQYRPIRVYDNVNTRFIHEDLFAKLAQFIRRGSRL' A
#
# COMPACT_ATOMS: atom_id res chain seq x y z
N CYS A 1 1.78 -0.50 1.85
CA CYS A 1 0.46 -0.15 2.40
C CYS A 1 0.31 -0.82 3.77
N ILE A 2 -0.27 -0.16 4.78
CA ILE A 2 -0.47 -0.74 6.13
C ILE A 2 -1.27 -2.05 6.08
N GLY A 3 -2.26 -2.15 5.17
CA GLY A 3 -3.02 -3.39 4.94
C GLY A 3 -2.14 -4.60 4.61
N ILE A 4 -1.11 -4.43 3.77
CA ILE A 4 -0.18 -5.51 3.38
C ILE A 4 0.72 -5.94 4.55
N ILE A 5 1.00 -5.04 5.49
CA ILE A 5 1.79 -5.36 6.69
C ILE A 5 0.95 -6.18 7.68
N MET A 6 -0.34 -5.82 7.82
CA MET A 6 -1.26 -6.51 8.73
C MET A 6 -1.73 -7.85 8.19
N ASP A 7 -1.90 -7.97 6.87
CA ASP A 7 -2.29 -9.19 6.19
C ASP A 7 -1.37 -9.42 4.97
N PRO A 8 -0.31 -10.22 5.11
CA PRO A 8 0.62 -10.52 4.01
C PRO A 8 -0.01 -11.25 2.82
N GLU A 9 -1.16 -11.92 3.04
CA GLU A 9 -1.91 -12.70 2.06
C GLU A 9 -3.10 -11.93 1.46
N CYS A 10 -3.20 -10.63 1.74
CA CYS A 10 -4.30 -9.79 1.27
C CYS A 10 -4.39 -9.64 -0.25
N GLY A 11 -3.54 -10.26 -1.06
CA GLY A 11 -3.64 -10.14 -2.51
C GLY A 11 -2.64 -10.98 -3.27
N GLN A 12 -2.84 -11.05 -4.58
CA GLN A 12 -1.95 -11.73 -5.50
C GLN A 12 -0.75 -10.84 -5.83
N TRP A 13 0.44 -11.42 -5.84
CA TRP A 13 1.67 -10.71 -6.11
C TRP A 13 2.67 -11.58 -6.86
N THR A 14 3.59 -10.92 -7.56
CA THR A 14 4.71 -11.55 -8.25
C THR A 14 6.03 -10.91 -7.83
N TRP A 15 7.11 -11.69 -7.84
CA TRP A 15 8.46 -11.13 -7.70
C TRP A 15 8.87 -10.46 -9.01
N ARG A 16 9.21 -9.18 -8.96
CA ARG A 16 9.76 -8.43 -10.11
C ARG A 16 10.98 -7.62 -9.68
N PRO A 17 12.00 -7.47 -10.55
CA PRO A 17 13.12 -6.56 -10.27
C PRO A 17 12.62 -5.15 -9.96
N ALA A 18 13.20 -4.51 -8.94
CA ALA A 18 12.84 -3.13 -8.61
C ALA A 18 13.12 -2.19 -9.80
N PRO A 19 12.19 -1.27 -10.16
CA PRO A 19 12.45 -0.27 -11.17
C PRO A 19 13.34 0.85 -10.63
N THR A 20 13.88 1.66 -11.54
CA THR A 20 14.45 2.98 -11.23
C THR A 20 13.60 4.09 -11.83
N PHE A 21 13.89 5.32 -11.40
CA PHE A 21 13.26 6.52 -11.92
C PHE A 21 14.31 7.38 -12.62
N ASP A 22 14.00 7.89 -13.81
CA ASP A 22 14.82 8.91 -14.45
C ASP A 22 14.53 10.31 -13.88
N GLN A 23 15.21 11.33 -14.38
CA GLN A 23 15.01 12.71 -13.94
C GLN A 23 13.60 13.25 -14.27
N GLN A 24 12.86 12.58 -15.15
CA GLN A 24 11.49 12.90 -15.53
C GLN A 24 10.47 12.02 -14.80
N MET A 25 10.90 11.20 -13.83
CA MET A 25 10.07 10.27 -13.06
C MET A 25 9.45 9.13 -13.88
N HIS A 26 10.01 8.79 -15.04
CA HIS A 26 9.59 7.60 -15.77
C HIS A 26 10.04 6.33 -15.06
N TYR A 27 9.20 5.29 -15.09
CA TYR A 27 9.54 3.97 -14.58
C TYR A 27 10.46 3.24 -15.57
N ILE A 28 11.70 3.00 -15.17
CA ILE A 28 12.69 2.29 -15.97
C ILE A 28 12.86 0.86 -15.42
N HIS A 29 12.48 -0.13 -16.22
CA HIS A 29 12.58 -1.56 -15.87
C HIS A 29 13.88 -2.16 -16.42
N THR A 30 14.99 -1.99 -15.70
CA THR A 30 16.32 -2.49 -16.14
C THR A 30 16.53 -3.98 -15.91
N GLY A 31 15.77 -4.60 -15.00
CA GLY A 31 15.93 -6.01 -14.60
C GLY A 31 17.11 -6.30 -13.67
N GLN A 32 17.92 -5.28 -13.33
CA GLN A 32 19.21 -5.45 -12.64
C GLN A 32 19.11 -5.41 -11.11
N TYR A 33 18.00 -4.92 -10.56
CA TYR A 33 17.87 -4.63 -9.14
C TYR A 33 17.18 -5.74 -8.36
N ARG A 34 17.35 -5.70 -7.02
CA ARG A 34 16.77 -6.70 -6.12
C ARG A 34 15.27 -6.92 -6.42
N PRO A 35 14.80 -8.18 -6.40
CA PRO A 35 13.39 -8.45 -6.59
C PRO A 35 12.56 -7.87 -5.44
N ILE A 36 11.40 -7.33 -5.77
CA ILE A 36 10.38 -6.84 -4.85
C ILE A 36 9.05 -7.53 -5.16
N ARG A 37 8.17 -7.60 -4.17
CA ARG A 37 6.80 -8.05 -4.40
C ARG A 37 6.02 -6.92 -5.08
N VAL A 38 5.51 -7.20 -6.27
CA VAL A 38 4.58 -6.32 -7.00
C VAL A 38 3.20 -6.97 -6.88
N TYR A 39 2.29 -6.28 -6.21
CA TYR A 39 0.94 -6.73 -5.98
C TYR A 39 0.06 -6.33 -7.17
N ASP A 40 -0.59 -7.30 -7.81
CA ASP A 40 -1.53 -7.08 -8.92
C ASP A 40 -2.94 -6.75 -8.39
N ASN A 41 -3.26 -7.23 -7.18
CA ASN A 41 -4.45 -6.83 -6.44
C ASN A 41 -4.17 -6.82 -4.93
N VAL A 42 -5.01 -6.11 -4.18
CA VAL A 42 -4.98 -6.03 -2.72
C VAL A 42 -6.42 -5.94 -2.22
N ASN A 43 -6.78 -6.81 -1.29
CA ASN A 43 -7.98 -6.74 -0.49
C ASN A 43 -7.85 -5.55 0.46
N THR A 44 -8.63 -4.52 0.19
CA THR A 44 -8.53 -3.23 0.89
C THR A 44 -9.36 -3.15 2.16
N ARG A 45 -10.01 -4.24 2.57
CA ARG A 45 -10.92 -4.28 3.73
C ARG A 45 -10.31 -3.64 4.97
N PHE A 46 -9.12 -4.09 5.38
CA PHE A 46 -8.47 -3.57 6.59
C PHE A 46 -8.04 -2.09 6.48
N ILE A 47 -7.72 -1.62 5.26
CA ILE A 47 -7.38 -0.21 5.02
C ILE A 47 -8.63 0.65 5.24
N HIS A 48 -9.77 0.22 4.69
CA HIS A 48 -11.04 0.92 4.86
C HIS A 48 -11.51 0.89 6.30
N GLU A 49 -11.45 -0.26 6.98
CA GLU A 49 -11.83 -0.39 8.38
C GLU A 49 -10.99 0.55 9.29
N ASP A 50 -9.67 0.59 9.10
CA ASP A 50 -8.77 1.49 9.83
C ASP A 50 -9.07 2.98 9.54
N LEU A 51 -9.30 3.34 8.27
CA LEU A 51 -9.68 4.70 7.88
C LEU A 51 -10.99 5.13 8.54
N PHE A 52 -12.05 4.31 8.46
CA PHE A 52 -13.35 4.65 9.04
C PHE A 52 -13.30 4.71 10.57
N ALA A 53 -12.54 3.82 11.22
CA ALA A 53 -12.32 3.87 12.66
C ALA A 53 -11.66 5.19 13.08
N LYS A 54 -10.64 5.64 12.34
CA LYS A 54 -9.95 6.93 12.56
C LYS A 54 -10.85 8.12 12.30
N LEU A 55 -11.64 8.12 11.22
CA LEU A 55 -12.63 9.17 10.94
C LEU A 55 -13.67 9.27 12.05
N ALA A 56 -14.23 8.14 12.48
CA ALA A 56 -15.20 8.11 13.57
C ALA A 56 -14.59 8.59 14.89
N GLN A 57 -13.32 8.24 15.17
CA GLN A 57 -12.59 8.74 16.33
C GLN A 57 -12.33 10.24 16.26
N PHE A 58 -11.95 10.76 15.09
CA PHE A 58 -11.74 12.18 14.84
C PHE A 58 -13.02 12.98 15.12
N ILE A 59 -14.14 12.55 14.56
CA ILE A 59 -15.46 13.18 14.78
C ILE A 59 -15.80 13.16 16.28
N ARG A 60 -15.76 11.99 16.94
CA ARG A 60 -16.06 11.87 18.38
C ARG A 60 -15.18 12.75 19.27
N ARG A 61 -13.91 12.95 18.90
CA ARG A 61 -12.98 13.83 19.63
C ARG A 61 -13.32 15.31 19.40
N GLY A 62 -13.67 15.70 18.18
CA GLY A 62 -14.12 17.06 17.86
C GLY A 62 -15.49 17.42 18.44
N SER A 63 -16.37 16.44 18.65
CA SER A 63 -17.69 16.61 19.27
C SER A 63 -17.68 16.73 20.80
N ARG A 64 -16.50 16.70 21.45
CA ARG A 64 -16.35 16.90 22.91
C ARG A 64 -16.06 18.36 23.30
N LEU A 65 -16.48 19.32 22.47
CA LEU A 65 -16.53 20.75 22.80
C LEU A 65 -17.95 21.14 23.23
#